data_AF-A0A2T1EQF3-F1
#
_entry.id   AF-A0A2T1EQF3-F1
#
_cell.length_a   1.000
_cell.length_b   1.000
_cell.length_c   1.000
_cell.angle_alpha   90.00
_cell.angle_beta   90.00
_cell.angle_gamma   90.00
#
_symmetry.space_group_name_H-M   'P 1'
#
loop_
_entity.id
_entity.type
_entity.pdbx_description
1 polymer ?
#
loop_
_entity_poly.entity_id
_entity_poly.type
_entity_poly.pdbx_seq_one_letter_code
_entity_poly.pdbx_strand_id
1 'polypeptide(L)' 'MFGLGWLEVGVIAIVGVFIFGTKKIPELGSSLGKTLRGFKAELKGDDSRDDEDKE' A
#
# COMPACT_ATOMS: atom_id res chain seq x y z
N MET A 1 -9.79 -2.96 -24.14
CA MET A 1 -10.30 -4.34 -24.24
C MET A 1 -10.10 -5.14 -22.94
N PHE A 2 -10.29 -4.52 -21.78
CA PHE A 2 -10.42 -5.23 -20.50
C PHE A 2 -11.41 -4.42 -19.67
N GLY A 3 -12.69 -4.75 -19.82
CA GLY A 3 -13.76 -4.22 -18.97
C GLY A 3 -13.76 -4.96 -17.64
N LEU A 4 -12.64 -4.89 -16.92
CA LEU A 4 -12.53 -5.50 -15.59
C LEU A 4 -13.41 -4.70 -14.64
N GLY A 5 -14.59 -5.23 -14.35
CA GLY A 5 -15.46 -4.72 -13.32
C GLY A 5 -14.89 -4.99 -11.92
N TRP A 6 -15.48 -4.33 -10.94
CA TRP A 6 -15.13 -4.54 -9.53
C TRP A 6 -15.28 -6.01 -9.09
N LEU A 7 -16.20 -6.76 -9.72
CA LEU A 7 -16.39 -8.18 -9.45
C LEU A 7 -15.20 -9.02 -9.95
N GLU A 8 -14.74 -8.81 -11.18
CA GLU A 8 -13.61 -9.54 -11.75
C GLU A 8 -12.32 -9.27 -10.96
N VAL A 9 -12.09 -8.02 -10.55
CA VAL A 9 -10.96 -7.66 -9.67
C VAL A 9 -11.07 -8.38 -8.33
N GLY A 10 -12.28 -8.45 -7.75
CA GLY A 10 -12.55 -9.19 -6.52
C GLY A 10 -12.23 -10.68 -6.63
N VAL A 11 -12.62 -11.33 -7.73
CA VAL A 11 -12.33 -12.76 -7.98
C VAL A 11 -10.82 -13.00 -8.08
N ILE A 12 -10.10 -12.16 -8.82
CA ILE A 12 -8.64 -12.26 -8.95
C ILE A 12 -7.96 -12.05 -7.58
N ALA A 13 -8.43 -11.08 -6.80
CA ALA A 13 -7.92 -10.84 -5.45
C ALA A 13 -8.14 -12.06 -4.53
N ILE A 14 -9.32 -12.69 -4.59
CA ILE A 14 -9.61 -13.92 -3.84
C ILE A 14 -8.63 -15.03 -4.22
N VAL A 15 -8.44 -15.29 -5.52
CA VAL A 15 -7.49 -16.31 -6.00
C VAL A 15 -6.06 -15.99 -5.56
N GLY A 16 -5.65 -14.73 -5.66
CA GLY A 16 -4.34 -14.29 -5.17
C GLY A 16 -4.18 -14.54 -3.67
N VAL A 17 -5.20 -14.25 -2.86
CA VAL A 17 -5.20 -14.53 -1.43
C VAL A 17 -5.14 -16.04 -1.13
N PHE A 18 -5.76 -16.89 -1.95
CA PHE A 18 -5.62 -18.35 -1.79
C PHE A 18 -4.19 -18.84 -2.05
N ILE A 19 -3.50 -18.27 -3.04
CA ILE A 19 -2.13 -18.65 -3.40
C ILE A 19 -1.12 -18.12 -2.38
N PHE A 20 -1.20 -16.82 -2.08
CA PHE A 20 -0.24 -16.14 -1.21
C PHE A 20 -0.59 -16.24 0.28
N GLY A 21 -1.85 -16.51 0.62
CA GLY A 21 -2.36 -16.54 1.99
C GLY A 21 -2.73 -15.14 2.50
N THR A 22 -3.79 -15.08 3.31
CA THR A 22 -4.34 -13.83 3.89
C THR A 22 -3.35 -13.06 4.76
N LYS A 23 -2.32 -13.73 5.31
CA LYS A 23 -1.29 -13.10 6.14
C LYS A 23 -0.16 -12.46 5.35
N LYS A 24 0.17 -12.97 4.15
CA LYS A 24 1.31 -12.46 3.36
C LYS A 24 0.99 -11.13 2.70
N ILE A 25 -0.25 -10.92 2.27
CA ILE A 25 -0.69 -9.64 1.67
C ILE A 25 -0.49 -8.44 2.62
N PRO A 26 -0.99 -8.44 3.88
CA PRO A 26 -0.76 -7.33 4.81
C PRO A 26 0.69 -7.24 5.29
N GLU A 27 1.41 -8.36 5.41
CA GLU A 27 2.83 -8.38 5.78
C GLU A 27 3.70 -7.69 4.71
N LEU A 28 3.46 -8.00 3.43
CA LEU A 28 4.09 -7.33 2.29
C LEU A 28 3.67 -5.86 2.20
N GLY A 29 2.37 -5.57 2.35
CA GLY A 29 1.87 -4.20 2.34
C GLY A 29 2.43 -3.33 3.46
N SER A 30 2.59 -3.87 4.67
CA SER A 30 3.22 -3.16 5.81
C SER A 30 4.70 -2.88 5.54
N SER A 31 5.42 -3.83 4.96
CA SER A 31 6.84 -3.69 4.63
C SER A 31 7.05 -2.66 3.53
N LEU A 32 6.29 -2.77 2.43
CA LEU A 32 6.31 -1.80 1.34
C LEU A 32 5.85 -0.41 1.82
N GLY A 33 4.83 -0.34 2.68
CA GLY A 33 4.31 0.91 3.23
C GLY A 33 5.34 1.64 4.10
N LYS A 34 6.13 0.91 4.90
CA LYS A 34 7.24 1.49 5.66
C LYS A 34 8.32 2.03 4.74
N THR A 35 8.69 1.28 3.71
CA THR A 35 9.65 1.73 2.69
C THR A 35 9.15 2.97 1.96
N LEU A 36 7.92 2.94 1.43
CA LEU A 36 7.30 4.08 0.75
C LEU A 36 7.16 5.31 1.66
N ARG A 37 6.88 5.12 2.96
CA ARG A 37 6.84 6.20 3.94
C ARG A 37 8.22 6.82 4.17
N GLY A 38 9.27 6.00 4.23
CA GLY A 38 10.66 6.46 4.27
C GLY A 38 11.05 7.24 3.01
N PHE A 39 10.76 6.67 1.83
CA PHE A 39 10.95 7.36 0.54
C PHE A 39 10.19 8.68 0.48
N LYS A 40 8.94 8.71 0.93
CA LYS A 40 8.14 9.95 0.98
C LYS A 40 8.70 10.95 1.98
N ALA A 41 9.27 10.50 3.11
CA ALA A 41 9.89 11.38 4.09
C ALA A 41 11.19 12.00 3.57
N GLU A 42 12.02 11.25 2.85
CA GLU A 42 13.21 11.80 2.17
C GLU A 42 12.84 12.74 1.02
N LEU A 43 11.86 12.36 0.18
CA LEU A 43 11.40 13.21 -0.92
C LEU A 43 10.70 14.48 -0.43
N LYS A 44 10.02 14.43 0.73
CA LYS A 44 9.38 15.61 1.37
C LYS A 44 10.33 16.34 2.33
N GLY A 45 11.50 15.77 2.61
CA GLY A 45 12.54 16.31 3.50
C GLY A 45 13.22 17.57 2.97
N ASP A 46 12.87 18.01 1.76
CA ASP A 46 13.25 19.32 1.19
C ASP A 46 12.14 20.38 1.32
N ASP A 47 10.88 20.01 1.62
CA ASP A 47 9.73 20.92 1.47
C ASP A 47 8.75 20.98 2.67
N SER A 48 8.98 20.27 3.78
CA SER A 48 8.08 20.43 4.95
C SER A 48 8.72 20.13 6.30
N ARG A 49 9.30 21.17 6.89
CA ARG A 49 9.21 21.42 8.33
C ARG A 49 7.95 22.26 8.57
N ASP A 50 6.79 21.63 8.58
CA ASP A 50 5.58 22.25 9.09
C ASP A 50 4.63 21.14 9.53
N ASP A 51 3.89 21.40 10.61
CA ASP A 51 3.04 20.47 11.37
C ASP A 51 3.74 19.62 12.46
N GLU A 52 4.71 20.22 13.16
CA GLU A 52 4.82 20.05 14.61
C GLU A 52 4.15 21.25 15.28
N ASP A 53 2.82 21.30 15.30
CA ASP A 53 2.09 21.90 16.41
C ASP A 53 1.30 20.78 17.08
N LYS A 54 1.97 20.26 18.10
CA LYS A 54 1.41 19.45 19.18
C LYS A 54 0.31 20.24 19.90
N GLU A 55 -0.63 19.52 20.50
CA GLU A 55 -1.11 19.93 21.83
C GLU A 55 -0.04 19.68 22.89
#